data_AF-A0A9P7ZIH4-F1
#
_entry.id   AF-A0A9P7ZIH4-F1
#
_cell.length_a   1.000
_cell.length_b   1.000
_cell.length_c   1.000
_cell.angle_alpha   90.00
_cell.angle_beta   90.00
_cell.angle_gamma   90.00
#
_symmetry.space_group_name_H-M   'P 1'
#
loop_
_entity.id
_entity.type
_entity.pdbx_description
1 polymer ?
#
loop_
_entity_poly.entity_id
_entity_poly.type
_entity_poly.pdbx_seq_one_letter_code
_entity_poly.pdbx_strand_id
1 'polypeptide(L)'
;MKDTPTVMITETQPLLVKPAPPPSPPLNSAQRIAITLFASVRVVRGLAFIAWPAIGLSSFDIPTTGATFLLGALLGSRDFLLGGLLWTADLDAPSRREVRRALLVNLLSDAMDTCILIFSAACSWHWRNPFIEIGLAAVLAVAEHLTLWSMDEDTDDGAAAYVRLVQAGEDKQRRMDSWLTELRAAEAQSYRPASTVAESHAGGAQ
;
A
#
# COMPACT_ATOMS: atom_id res chain seq x y z
N MET A 1 26.05 60.65 -15.77
CA MET A 1 26.14 59.24 -15.34
C MET A 1 24.92 58.96 -14.49
N LYS A 2 24.07 58.05 -14.95
CA LYS A 2 22.78 57.71 -14.34
C LYS A 2 22.99 56.37 -13.66
N ASP A 3 22.91 56.35 -12.34
CA ASP A 3 23.06 55.13 -11.55
C ASP A 3 21.78 54.31 -11.67
N THR A 4 21.88 53.18 -12.33
CA THR A 4 20.81 52.18 -12.46
C THR A 4 20.76 51.38 -11.17
N PRO A 5 19.63 51.36 -10.43
CA PRO A 5 19.53 50.53 -9.24
C PRO A 5 19.41 49.06 -9.66
N THR A 6 20.45 48.29 -9.32
CA THR A 6 20.49 46.83 -9.43
C THR A 6 19.49 46.23 -8.45
N VAL A 7 18.35 45.78 -8.97
CA VAL A 7 17.35 45.03 -8.21
C VAL A 7 17.91 43.64 -7.91
N MET A 8 18.26 43.39 -6.64
CA MET A 8 18.62 42.06 -6.15
C MET A 8 17.36 41.20 -6.08
N ILE A 9 17.16 40.34 -7.07
CA ILE A 9 16.16 39.27 -7.03
C ILE A 9 16.71 38.18 -6.11
N THR A 10 16.35 38.23 -4.84
CA THR A 10 16.56 37.12 -3.89
C THR A 10 15.48 36.07 -4.15
N GLU A 11 15.69 35.24 -5.18
CA GLU A 11 14.91 34.02 -5.40
C GLU A 11 15.42 32.93 -4.44
N THR A 12 14.93 32.94 -3.21
CA THR A 12 14.92 31.76 -2.35
C THR A 12 13.46 31.37 -2.12
N GLN A 13 12.78 30.95 -3.17
CA GLN A 13 11.54 30.18 -2.99
C GLN A 13 11.93 28.83 -2.36
N PRO A 14 11.46 28.53 -1.14
CA PRO A 14 11.72 27.24 -0.53
C PRO A 14 11.03 26.18 -1.40
N LEU A 15 11.81 25.18 -1.80
CA LEU A 15 11.38 23.97 -2.47
C LEU A 15 10.00 23.54 -1.98
N LEU A 16 9.05 23.49 -2.92
CA LEU A 16 7.71 22.94 -2.82
C LEU A 16 7.70 21.76 -1.82
N VAL A 17 7.30 22.04 -0.57
CA VAL A 17 7.18 21.01 0.47
C VAL A 17 6.14 20.04 -0.03
N LYS A 18 6.58 18.89 -0.55
CA LYS A 18 5.67 17.83 -0.97
C LYS A 18 4.79 17.52 0.24
N PRO A 19 3.46 17.69 0.14
CA PRO A 19 2.57 17.40 1.25
C PRO A 19 2.85 15.98 1.73
N ALA A 20 3.10 15.82 3.02
CA ALA A 20 3.26 14.51 3.60
C ALA A 20 2.02 13.67 3.23
N PRO A 21 2.20 12.43 2.73
CA PRO A 21 1.07 11.60 2.38
C PRO A 21 0.14 11.45 3.59
N PRO A 22 -1.19 11.44 3.36
CA PRO A 22 -2.13 11.29 4.46
C PRO A 22 -1.83 9.99 5.23
N PRO A 23 -2.05 10.00 6.56
CA PRO A 23 -1.91 8.79 7.36
C PRO A 23 -2.85 7.73 6.80
N SER A 24 -2.32 6.52 6.59
CA SER A 24 -3.10 5.39 6.09
C SER A 24 -4.22 5.06 7.09
N PRO A 25 -5.41 4.65 6.62
CA PRO A 25 -6.46 4.21 7.52
C PRO A 25 -5.95 3.03 8.39
N PRO A 26 -6.32 2.99 9.68
CA PRO A 26 -5.93 1.90 10.56
C PRO A 26 -6.56 0.57 10.06
N LEU A 27 -5.80 -0.53 10.13
CA LEU A 27 -6.34 -1.86 9.79
C LEU A 27 -7.54 -2.18 10.67
N ASN A 28 -8.56 -2.77 10.05
CA ASN A 28 -9.69 -3.36 10.75
C ASN A 28 -9.20 -4.49 11.69
N SER A 29 -9.79 -4.61 12.88
CA SER A 29 -9.47 -5.65 13.86
C SER A 29 -9.58 -7.05 13.26
N ALA A 30 -10.54 -7.28 12.37
CA ALA A 30 -10.71 -8.54 11.65
C ALA A 30 -9.50 -8.89 10.75
N GLN A 31 -8.98 -7.90 10.02
CA GLN A 31 -7.79 -8.07 9.17
C GLN A 31 -6.56 -8.37 10.03
N ARG A 32 -6.39 -7.70 11.18
CA ARG A 32 -5.28 -8.01 12.11
C ARG A 32 -5.37 -9.44 12.62
N ILE A 33 -6.55 -9.87 13.06
CA ILE A 33 -6.76 -11.24 13.54
C ILE A 33 -6.44 -12.24 12.43
N ALA A 34 -6.90 -12.00 11.20
CA ALA A 34 -6.59 -12.85 10.06
C ALA A 34 -5.07 -12.93 9.81
N ILE A 35 -4.39 -11.79 9.71
CA ILE A 35 -2.94 -11.71 9.49
C ILE A 35 -2.17 -12.45 10.61
N THR A 36 -2.53 -12.22 11.87
CA THR A 36 -1.92 -12.89 13.03
C THR A 36 -2.15 -14.40 12.99
N LEU A 37 -3.37 -14.83 12.66
CA LEU A 37 -3.70 -16.25 12.54
C LEU A 37 -2.86 -16.90 11.43
N PHE A 38 -2.81 -16.30 10.24
CA PHE A 38 -2.00 -16.80 9.11
C PHE A 38 -0.50 -16.83 9.45
N ALA A 39 0.01 -15.78 10.09
CA ALA A 39 1.40 -15.73 10.54
C ALA A 39 1.69 -16.88 11.51
N SER A 40 0.82 -17.08 12.49
CA SER A 40 0.97 -18.14 13.49
C SER A 40 0.92 -19.54 12.87
N VAL A 41 -0.01 -19.78 11.95
CA VAL A 41 -0.14 -21.08 11.26
C VAL A 41 1.12 -21.37 10.46
N ARG A 42 1.64 -20.38 9.73
CA ARG A 42 2.90 -20.53 8.98
C ARG A 42 4.10 -20.78 9.88
N VAL A 43 4.24 -20.05 10.99
CA VAL A 43 5.33 -20.27 11.96
C VAL A 43 5.26 -21.67 12.56
N VAL A 44 4.07 -22.11 13.01
CA VAL A 44 3.88 -23.42 13.61
C VAL A 44 4.14 -24.53 12.60
N ARG A 45 3.61 -24.41 11.37
CA ARG A 45 3.85 -25.36 10.29
C ARG A 45 5.34 -25.41 9.93
N GLY A 46 5.99 -24.26 9.81
CA GLY A 46 7.42 -24.17 9.52
C GLY A 46 8.27 -24.86 10.58
N LEU A 47 7.99 -24.60 11.86
CA LEU A 47 8.64 -25.28 12.99
C LEU A 47 8.38 -26.78 13.00
N ALA A 48 7.16 -27.22 12.69
CA ALA A 48 6.83 -28.63 12.60
C ALA A 48 7.62 -29.34 11.48
N PHE A 49 7.81 -28.70 10.33
CA PHE A 49 8.63 -29.24 9.23
C PHE A 49 10.13 -29.25 9.55
N ILE A 50 10.63 -28.29 10.34
CA ILE A 50 12.03 -28.28 10.79
C ILE A 50 12.27 -29.36 11.85
N ALA A 51 11.38 -29.48 12.83
CA ALA A 51 11.53 -30.42 13.95
C ALA A 51 11.21 -31.87 13.55
N TRP A 52 10.21 -32.07 12.69
CA TRP A 52 9.74 -33.38 12.24
C TRP A 52 9.49 -33.43 10.73
N PRO A 53 10.53 -33.25 9.89
CA PRO A 53 10.40 -33.30 8.43
C PRO A 53 9.84 -34.64 7.96
N ALA A 54 10.13 -35.73 8.67
CA ALA A 54 9.60 -37.06 8.36
C ALA A 54 8.07 -37.17 8.51
N ILE A 55 7.44 -36.38 9.39
CA ILE A 55 5.97 -36.37 9.57
C ILE A 55 5.33 -35.51 8.49
N GLY A 56 5.92 -34.36 8.17
CA GLY A 56 5.42 -33.50 7.10
C GLY A 56 5.56 -34.15 5.71
N LEU A 57 6.56 -35.02 5.55
CA LEU A 57 6.82 -35.74 4.31
C LEU A 57 6.35 -37.20 4.33
N SER A 58 5.82 -37.73 5.44
CA SER A 58 5.36 -39.14 5.52
C SER A 58 4.23 -39.44 4.54
N SER A 59 3.53 -38.39 4.17
CA SER A 59 2.63 -38.34 3.06
C SER A 59 3.34 -38.78 1.77
N PHE A 60 4.36 -38.06 1.33
CA PHE A 60 5.06 -38.36 0.09
C PHE A 60 5.79 -39.71 0.17
N ASP A 61 5.49 -40.59 -0.78
CA ASP A 61 6.17 -41.89 -0.97
C ASP A 61 7.59 -41.71 -1.56
N ILE A 62 8.36 -40.81 -0.95
CA ILE A 62 9.74 -40.53 -1.31
C ILE A 62 10.61 -41.30 -0.33
N PRO A 63 11.58 -42.09 -0.82
CA PRO A 63 12.50 -42.80 0.06
C PRO A 63 13.16 -41.82 1.02
N THR A 64 13.12 -42.15 2.32
CA THR A 64 13.74 -41.37 3.40
C THR A 64 15.25 -41.31 3.20
N THR A 65 15.67 -40.36 2.39
CA THR A 65 17.05 -40.09 2.00
C THR A 65 17.44 -38.74 2.58
N GLY A 66 18.73 -38.43 2.69
CA GLY A 66 19.17 -37.12 3.21
C GLY A 66 18.55 -35.93 2.45
N ALA A 67 18.21 -36.12 1.17
CA ALA A 67 17.56 -35.12 0.34
C ALA A 67 16.13 -34.77 0.82
N THR A 68 15.33 -35.74 1.29
CA THR A 68 13.98 -35.46 1.79
C THR A 68 14.01 -34.66 3.08
N PHE A 69 14.93 -34.98 3.99
CA PHE A 69 15.13 -34.21 5.21
C PHE A 69 15.56 -32.77 4.91
N LEU A 70 16.47 -32.58 3.94
CA LEU A 70 16.92 -31.25 3.53
C LEU A 70 15.79 -30.44 2.88
N LEU A 71 14.96 -31.09 2.05
CA LEU A 71 13.81 -30.46 1.42
C LEU A 71 12.75 -30.07 2.46
N GLY A 72 12.44 -30.94 3.42
CA GLY A 72 11.54 -30.64 4.54
C GLY A 72 12.05 -29.49 5.41
N ALA A 73 13.34 -29.46 5.72
CA ALA A 73 13.95 -28.37 6.47
C ALA A 73 13.92 -27.03 5.71
N LEU A 74 14.18 -27.05 4.39
CA LEU A 74 14.07 -25.86 3.54
C LEU A 74 12.64 -25.34 3.49
N LEU A 75 11.66 -26.22 3.28
CA LEU A 75 10.23 -25.88 3.28
C LEU A 75 9.81 -25.28 4.63
N GLY A 76 10.23 -25.90 5.73
CA GLY A 76 9.94 -25.41 7.07
C GLY A 76 10.59 -24.07 7.39
N SER A 77 11.85 -23.88 6.99
CA SER A 77 12.57 -22.61 7.17
C SER A 77 11.92 -21.46 6.40
N ARG A 78 11.42 -21.75 5.18
CA ARG A 78 10.65 -20.79 4.39
C ARG A 78 9.36 -20.37 5.11
N ASP A 79 8.55 -21.34 5.52
CA ASP A 79 7.28 -21.07 6.21
C ASP A 79 7.48 -20.29 7.51
N PHE A 80 8.54 -20.62 8.25
CA PHE A 80 8.92 -19.90 9.46
C PHE A 80 9.33 -18.45 9.18
N LEU A 81 10.20 -18.21 8.19
CA LEU A 81 10.65 -16.86 7.81
C LEU A 81 9.48 -16.01 7.30
N LEU A 82 8.61 -16.58 6.47
CA LEU A 82 7.41 -15.94 5.96
C LEU A 82 6.44 -15.55 7.08
N GLY A 83 6.15 -16.50 7.98
CA GLY A 83 5.29 -16.25 9.14
C GLY A 83 5.88 -15.21 10.09
N GLY A 84 7.19 -15.26 10.32
CA GLY A 84 7.91 -14.26 11.12
C GLY A 84 7.88 -12.86 10.48
N LEU A 85 8.12 -12.76 9.18
CA LEU A 85 8.02 -11.49 8.44
C LEU A 85 6.59 -10.93 8.52
N LEU A 86 5.57 -11.76 8.32
CA LEU A 86 4.17 -11.37 8.42
C LEU A 86 3.82 -10.90 9.84
N TRP A 87 4.35 -11.55 10.86
CA TRP A 87 4.19 -11.15 12.26
C TRP A 87 4.83 -9.79 12.55
N THR A 88 6.02 -9.53 12.01
CA THR A 88 6.75 -8.26 12.22
C THR A 88 6.26 -7.10 11.35
N ALA A 89 5.48 -7.38 10.31
CA ALA A 89 5.00 -6.38 9.34
C ALA A 89 4.05 -5.32 9.93
N ASP A 90 3.52 -5.50 11.16
CA ASP A 90 2.60 -4.55 11.78
C ASP A 90 3.31 -3.38 12.51
N LEU A 91 4.65 -3.29 12.42
CA LEU A 91 5.44 -2.38 13.26
C LEU A 91 5.69 -0.97 12.69
N ASP A 92 5.56 -0.71 11.39
CA ASP A 92 5.81 0.65 10.86
C ASP A 92 5.00 1.05 9.62
N ALA A 93 4.49 2.29 9.62
CA ALA A 93 3.57 2.83 8.61
C ALA A 93 4.16 3.12 7.21
N PRO A 94 5.42 3.58 7.02
CA PRO A 94 5.91 3.94 5.69
C PRO A 94 6.33 2.73 4.84
N SER A 95 6.85 1.66 5.45
CA SER A 95 7.34 0.46 4.76
C SER A 95 6.24 -0.57 4.43
N ARG A 96 5.03 -0.35 4.94
CA ARG A 96 3.90 -1.28 4.86
C ARG A 96 3.50 -1.66 3.44
N ARG A 97 3.63 -0.74 2.47
CA ARG A 97 3.31 -1.00 1.05
C ARG A 97 4.34 -1.90 0.37
N GLU A 98 5.61 -1.69 0.65
CA GLU A 98 6.71 -2.50 0.12
C GLU A 98 6.72 -3.89 0.76
N VAL A 99 6.50 -3.94 2.08
CA VAL A 99 6.33 -5.20 2.81
C VAL A 99 5.11 -5.97 2.30
N ARG A 100 3.95 -5.30 2.06
CA ARG A 100 2.78 -5.94 1.44
C ARG A 100 3.10 -6.50 0.06
N ARG A 101 3.80 -5.75 -0.80
CA ARG A 101 4.18 -6.23 -2.14
C ARG A 101 5.14 -7.40 -2.10
N ALA A 102 6.16 -7.33 -1.26
CA ALA A 102 7.11 -8.43 -1.06
C ALA A 102 6.41 -9.68 -0.52
N LEU A 103 5.47 -9.50 0.42
CA LEU A 103 4.63 -10.57 0.94
C LEU A 103 3.71 -11.16 -0.14
N LEU A 104 3.06 -10.33 -0.95
CA LEU A 104 2.18 -10.77 -2.04
C LEU A 104 2.94 -11.63 -3.06
N VAL A 105 4.12 -11.18 -3.46
CA VAL A 105 4.98 -11.92 -4.41
C VAL A 105 5.46 -13.23 -3.80
N ASN A 106 5.85 -13.22 -2.53
CA ASN A 106 6.32 -14.43 -1.86
C ASN A 106 5.17 -15.43 -1.59
N LEU A 107 3.97 -14.93 -1.28
CA LEU A 107 2.76 -15.74 -1.09
C LEU A 107 2.28 -16.34 -2.42
N LEU A 108 2.39 -15.59 -3.53
CA LEU A 108 2.15 -16.13 -4.87
C LEU A 108 3.16 -17.23 -5.25
N SER A 109 4.43 -17.06 -4.88
CA SER A 109 5.45 -18.09 -5.07
C SER A 109 5.18 -19.34 -4.22
N ASP A 110 4.74 -19.16 -2.97
CA ASP A 110 4.35 -20.25 -2.08
C ASP A 110 3.15 -21.02 -2.64
N ALA A 111 2.12 -20.31 -3.10
CA ALA A 111 0.94 -20.88 -3.76
C ALA A 111 1.33 -21.76 -4.96
N MET A 112 2.23 -21.26 -5.82
CA MET A 112 2.76 -21.99 -6.98
C MET A 112 3.52 -23.25 -6.57
N ASP A 113 4.37 -23.17 -5.55
CA ASP A 113 5.10 -24.32 -5.03
C ASP A 113 4.15 -25.37 -4.43
N THR A 114 3.11 -24.96 -3.69
CA THR A 114 2.07 -25.89 -3.24
C THR A 114 1.32 -26.51 -4.40
N CYS A 115 0.92 -25.76 -5.43
CA CYS A 115 0.27 -26.30 -6.64
C CYS A 115 1.15 -27.36 -7.32
N ILE A 116 2.46 -27.12 -7.41
CA ILE A 116 3.41 -28.07 -7.98
C ILE A 116 3.52 -29.33 -7.10
N LEU A 117 3.58 -29.18 -5.78
CA LEU A 117 3.61 -30.31 -4.85
C LEU A 117 2.33 -31.15 -4.90
N ILE A 118 1.17 -30.51 -4.99
CA ILE A 118 -0.14 -31.18 -5.11
C ILE A 118 -0.25 -31.89 -6.45
N PHE A 119 0.17 -31.24 -7.54
CA PHE A 119 0.17 -31.86 -8.87
C PHE A 119 1.13 -33.05 -8.90
N SER A 120 2.32 -32.92 -8.33
CA SER A 120 3.29 -34.00 -8.21
C SER A 120 2.76 -35.15 -7.35
N ALA A 121 2.09 -34.87 -6.24
CA ALA A 121 1.45 -35.87 -5.39
C ALA A 121 0.29 -36.59 -6.12
N ALA A 122 -0.57 -35.83 -6.80
CA ALA A 122 -1.70 -36.37 -7.57
C ALA A 122 -1.25 -37.23 -8.76
N CYS A 123 -0.10 -36.93 -9.36
CA CYS A 123 0.52 -37.74 -10.40
C CYS A 123 1.26 -38.98 -9.85
N SER A 124 1.48 -39.07 -8.53
CA SER A 124 2.11 -40.25 -7.93
C SER A 124 1.09 -41.39 -7.77
N TRP A 125 1.23 -42.42 -8.59
CA TRP A 125 0.26 -43.50 -8.82
C TRP A 125 0.02 -44.42 -7.60
N HIS A 126 0.72 -44.24 -6.47
CA HIS A 126 0.79 -45.21 -5.38
C HIS A 126 -0.07 -44.91 -4.13
N TRP A 127 -0.90 -43.87 -4.14
CA TRP A 127 -1.48 -43.36 -2.89
C TRP A 127 -2.83 -43.92 -2.46
N ARG A 128 -2.91 -44.24 -1.16
CA ARG A 128 -4.11 -44.61 -0.41
C ARG A 128 -4.75 -43.33 0.16
N ASN A 129 -5.68 -42.75 -0.61
CA ASN A 129 -6.48 -41.53 -0.34
C ASN A 129 -5.81 -40.14 -0.59
N PRO A 130 -5.68 -39.71 -1.86
CA PRO A 130 -5.22 -38.36 -2.21
C PRO A 130 -6.20 -37.23 -1.83
N PHE A 131 -7.45 -37.57 -1.48
CA PHE A 131 -8.52 -36.59 -1.25
C PHE A 131 -8.28 -35.67 -0.06
N ILE A 132 -7.61 -36.13 0.99
CA ILE A 132 -7.38 -35.33 2.20
C ILE A 132 -6.35 -34.23 1.93
N GLU A 133 -5.30 -34.56 1.20
CA GLU A 133 -4.27 -33.58 0.82
C GLU A 133 -4.78 -32.58 -0.19
N ILE A 134 -5.50 -33.04 -1.21
CA ILE A 134 -6.18 -32.16 -2.18
C ILE A 134 -7.17 -31.24 -1.44
N GLY A 135 -7.89 -31.76 -0.45
CA GLY A 135 -8.80 -30.97 0.39
C GLY A 135 -8.08 -29.90 1.20
N LEU A 136 -7.01 -30.26 1.92
CA LEU A 136 -6.21 -29.31 2.71
C LEU A 136 -5.55 -28.25 1.83
N ALA A 137 -5.04 -28.65 0.67
CA ALA A 137 -4.49 -27.78 -0.34
C ALA A 137 -5.52 -26.80 -0.90
N ALA A 138 -6.70 -27.28 -1.27
CA ALA A 138 -7.78 -26.45 -1.78
C ALA A 138 -8.25 -25.44 -0.72
N VAL A 139 -8.36 -25.88 0.55
CA VAL A 139 -8.68 -24.99 1.67
C VAL A 139 -7.60 -23.92 1.84
N LEU A 140 -6.32 -24.29 1.74
CA LEU A 140 -5.21 -23.33 1.84
C LEU A 140 -5.24 -22.32 0.67
N ALA A 141 -5.44 -22.80 -0.56
CA ALA A 141 -5.52 -21.94 -1.74
C ALA A 141 -6.73 -20.98 -1.69
N VAL A 142 -7.88 -21.46 -1.22
CA VAL A 142 -9.07 -20.62 -0.99
C VAL A 142 -8.80 -19.61 0.11
N ALA A 143 -8.15 -20.01 1.20
CA ALA A 143 -7.79 -19.13 2.30
C ALA A 143 -6.81 -18.04 1.83
N GLU A 144 -5.80 -18.38 1.01
CA GLU A 144 -4.92 -17.40 0.38
C GLU A 144 -5.68 -16.46 -0.55
N HIS A 145 -6.55 -16.98 -1.41
CA HIS A 145 -7.33 -16.16 -2.33
C HIS A 145 -8.25 -15.18 -1.59
N LEU A 146 -8.91 -15.62 -0.51
CA LEU A 146 -9.69 -14.75 0.37
C LEU A 146 -8.84 -13.69 1.07
N THR A 147 -7.60 -14.04 1.44
CA THR A 147 -6.66 -13.09 2.06
C THR A 147 -6.23 -12.03 1.04
N LEU A 148 -5.92 -12.43 -0.20
CA LEU A 148 -5.60 -11.53 -1.30
C LEU A 148 -6.79 -10.61 -1.63
N TRP A 149 -7.99 -11.17 -1.70
CA TRP A 149 -9.21 -10.42 -1.97
C TRP A 149 -9.48 -9.38 -0.87
N SER A 150 -9.27 -9.76 0.40
CA SER A 150 -9.41 -8.83 1.54
C SER A 150 -8.37 -7.70 1.56
N MET A 151 -7.26 -7.84 0.82
CA MET A 151 -6.24 -6.81 0.69
C MET A 151 -6.45 -5.90 -0.53
N ASP A 152 -7.20 -6.36 -1.54
CA ASP A 152 -7.46 -5.61 -2.78
C ASP A 152 -8.43 -4.43 -2.53
N GLU A 153 -9.41 -4.61 -1.65
CA GLU A 153 -10.41 -3.58 -1.28
C GLU A 153 -9.77 -2.31 -0.68
N ASP A 154 -8.63 -2.42 0.03
CA ASP A 154 -7.93 -1.26 0.61
C ASP A 154 -7.30 -0.34 -0.47
N THR A 155 -7.13 -0.85 -1.70
CA THR A 155 -6.41 -0.15 -2.77
C THR A 155 -7.28 0.92 -3.43
N ASP A 156 -8.56 0.62 -3.61
CA ASP A 156 -9.53 1.53 -4.22
C ASP A 156 -9.90 2.68 -3.26
N ASP A 157 -10.09 2.39 -1.97
CA ASP A 157 -10.36 3.44 -0.97
C ASP A 157 -9.15 4.34 -0.74
N GLY A 158 -7.93 3.79 -0.77
CA GLY A 158 -6.69 4.56 -0.70
C GLY A 158 -6.49 5.47 -1.92
N ALA A 159 -6.83 4.97 -3.12
CA ALA A 159 -6.79 5.77 -4.34
C ALA A 159 -7.86 6.87 -4.32
N ALA A 160 -9.08 6.56 -3.90
CA ALA A 160 -10.15 7.54 -3.75
C ALA A 160 -9.84 8.61 -2.71
N ALA A 161 -9.26 8.22 -1.56
CA ALA A 161 -8.82 9.16 -0.52
C ALA A 161 -7.68 10.06 -1.01
N TYR A 162 -6.72 9.52 -1.76
CA TYR A 162 -5.65 10.29 -2.39
C TYR A 162 -6.21 11.29 -3.41
N VAL A 163 -7.12 10.86 -4.28
CA VAL A 163 -7.79 11.73 -5.27
C VAL A 163 -8.54 12.85 -4.57
N ARG A 164 -9.28 12.56 -3.49
CA ARG A 164 -9.98 13.59 -2.70
C ARG A 164 -9.01 14.59 -2.07
N LEU A 165 -7.83 14.16 -1.64
CA LEU A 165 -6.83 15.05 -1.03
C LEU A 165 -6.17 15.95 -2.07
N VAL A 166 -5.87 15.40 -3.26
CA VAL A 166 -5.39 16.19 -4.40
C VAL A 166 -6.43 17.24 -4.80
N GLN A 167 -7.70 16.83 -4.91
CA GLN A 167 -8.81 17.74 -5.21
C GLN A 167 -8.96 18.85 -4.15
N ALA A 168 -8.84 18.51 -2.86
CA ALA A 168 -8.88 19.51 -1.79
C ALA A 168 -7.70 20.50 -1.84
N GLY A 169 -6.52 20.05 -2.31
CA GLY A 169 -5.37 20.92 -2.57
C GLY A 169 -5.62 21.87 -3.74
N GLU A 170 -6.13 21.34 -4.86
CA GLU A 170 -6.50 22.14 -6.05
C GLU A 170 -7.57 23.18 -5.71
N ASP A 171 -8.57 22.83 -4.90
CA ASP A 171 -9.62 23.77 -4.48
C ASP A 171 -9.06 24.91 -3.62
N LYS A 172 -8.12 24.63 -2.73
CA LYS A 172 -7.43 25.69 -1.95
C LYS A 172 -6.65 26.61 -2.88
N GLN A 173 -5.95 26.06 -3.86
CA GLN A 173 -5.17 26.82 -4.82
C GLN A 173 -6.09 27.73 -5.68
N ARG A 174 -7.21 27.19 -6.18
CA ARG A 174 -8.22 27.98 -6.91
C ARG A 174 -8.82 29.11 -6.07
N ARG A 175 -9.13 28.87 -4.80
CA ARG A 175 -9.64 29.91 -3.89
C ARG A 175 -8.60 31.00 -3.64
N MET A 176 -7.34 30.62 -3.47
CA MET A 176 -6.25 31.57 -3.28
C MET A 176 -6.03 32.42 -4.53
N ASP A 177 -6.03 31.80 -5.71
CA ASP A 177 -5.91 32.53 -6.99
C ASP A 177 -7.07 33.49 -7.20
N SER A 178 -8.31 33.07 -6.92
CA SER A 178 -9.50 33.93 -6.96
C SER A 178 -9.35 35.14 -6.05
N TRP A 179 -8.94 34.92 -4.80
CA TRP A 179 -8.75 36.00 -3.83
C TRP A 179 -7.66 36.99 -4.25
N LEU A 180 -6.54 36.50 -4.79
CA LEU A 180 -5.46 37.33 -5.33
C LEU A 180 -5.92 38.16 -6.54
N THR A 181 -6.79 37.61 -7.39
CA THR A 181 -7.35 38.38 -8.52
C THR A 181 -8.30 39.49 -8.05
N GLU A 182 -9.13 39.22 -7.05
CA GLU A 182 -10.02 40.23 -6.46
C GLU A 182 -9.24 41.37 -5.80
N LEU A 183 -8.17 41.05 -5.06
CA LEU A 183 -7.28 42.05 -4.46
C LEU A 183 -6.67 42.98 -5.50
N ARG A 184 -6.13 42.44 -6.61
CA ARG A 184 -5.57 43.27 -7.69
C ARG A 184 -6.62 44.16 -8.35
N ALA A 185 -7.85 43.66 -8.51
CA ALA A 185 -8.95 44.45 -9.06
C ALA A 185 -9.36 45.60 -8.12
N ALA A 186 -9.43 45.34 -6.82
CA ALA A 186 -9.75 46.35 -5.81
C ALA A 186 -8.65 47.44 -5.70
N GLU A 187 -7.37 47.04 -5.82
CA GLU A 187 -6.24 47.97 -5.87
C GLU A 187 -6.34 48.90 -7.09
N ALA A 188 -6.65 48.36 -8.27
CA ALA A 188 -6.84 49.14 -9.49
C ALA A 188 -8.02 50.12 -9.41
N GLN A 189 -9.10 49.77 -8.71
CA GLN A 189 -10.23 50.66 -8.45
C GLN A 189 -9.89 51.77 -7.45
N SER A 190 -9.08 51.46 -6.43
CA SER A 190 -8.64 52.42 -5.42
C SER A 190 -7.70 53.48 -5.99
N TYR A 191 -6.95 53.12 -7.04
CA TYR A 191 -6.07 54.05 -7.75
C TYR A 191 -6.80 54.98 -8.74
N ARG A 192 -8.13 54.82 -8.91
CA ARG A 192 -8.92 55.72 -9.76
C ARG A 192 -9.09 57.05 -9.00
N PRO A 193 -8.39 58.13 -9.39
CA PRO A 193 -8.40 59.37 -8.64
C PRO A 193 -9.82 59.96 -8.63
N ALA A 194 -10.26 60.45 -7.48
CA ALA A 194 -11.56 61.08 -7.25
C ALA A 194 -11.76 62.42 -8.01
N SER A 195 -11.09 62.63 -9.12
CA SER A 195 -10.98 63.93 -9.80
C SER A 195 -12.04 64.19 -10.87
N THR A 196 -13.07 63.35 -11.04
CA THR A 196 -14.10 63.55 -12.08
C THR A 196 -15.51 63.82 -11.54
N VAL A 197 -15.69 64.06 -10.24
CA VAL A 197 -17.05 64.31 -9.67
C VAL A 197 -17.40 65.81 -9.58
N ALA A 198 -16.51 66.73 -9.97
CA ALA A 198 -16.71 68.16 -9.71
C ALA A 198 -17.39 69.00 -10.82
N GLU A 199 -17.80 68.44 -11.96
CA GLU A 199 -18.14 69.27 -13.13
C GLU A 199 -19.50 68.94 -13.80
N SER A 200 -20.62 68.93 -13.04
CA SER A 200 -21.95 68.89 -13.69
C SER A 200 -23.08 69.68 -12.99
N HIS A 201 -22.78 70.63 -12.10
CA HIS A 201 -23.80 71.43 -11.40
C HIS A 201 -23.63 72.95 -11.52
N ALA A 202 -23.18 73.46 -12.68
CA ALA A 202 -23.18 74.90 -12.98
C ALA A 202 -23.72 75.15 -14.39
N GLY A 203 -25.04 75.11 -14.56
CA GLY A 203 -25.66 75.40 -15.85
C GLY A 203 -27.18 75.31 -15.81
N GLY A 204 -27.84 76.27 -15.14
CA GLY A 204 -29.30 76.36 -15.21
C GLY A 204 -29.92 77.34 -14.23
N ALA A 205 -29.86 78.63 -14.54
CA ALA A 205 -30.91 79.59 -14.15
C ALA A 205 -30.90 80.76 -15.15
N GLN A 206 -32.00 80.84 -15.90
CA GLN A 206 -32.43 81.96 -16.74
C GLN A 206 -32.99 83.10 -15.87
#